data_AF-A0A959RX13-F1
#
_entry.id   AF-A0A959RX13-F1
#
_cell.length_a   1.000
_cell.length_b   1.000
_cell.length_c   1.000
_cell.angle_alpha   90.00
_cell.angle_beta   90.00
_cell.angle_gamma   90.00
#
_symmetry.space_group_name_H-M   'P 1'
#
loop_
_entity.id
_entity.type
_entity.pdbx_description
1 polymer ?
#
loop_
_entity_poly.entity_id
_entity_poly.type
_entity_poly.pdbx_seq_one_letter_code
_entity_poly.pdbx_strand_id
1 'polypeptide(L)'
;MKIKASSALFIKLGPKGSWEKKCIEEENTIRLGFHNPHHEDCLRSNWEKVEEYWSKHKKTKGKITETVSQIKYFYESPEDTIWITFYNRKLYWCFAEKKVNILEDESRVRKVIGKWSSEDIAGNPLNIENLSG
;
A
#
# COMPACT_ATOMS: atom_id res chain seq x y z
N MET A 1 24.27 -0.44 -6.40
CA MET A 1 22.91 -0.22 -6.95
C MET A 1 22.41 1.13 -6.46
N LYS A 2 22.11 2.08 -7.34
CA LYS A 2 21.53 3.38 -6.94
C LYS A 2 20.01 3.22 -6.87
N ILE A 3 19.44 3.30 -5.67
CA ILE A 3 17.99 3.31 -5.48
C ILE A 3 17.50 4.72 -5.84
N LYS A 4 16.64 4.86 -6.85
CA LYS A 4 15.99 6.12 -7.19
C LYS A 4 14.49 5.94 -7.06
N ALA A 5 13.91 6.56 -6.04
CA ALA A 5 12.47 6.58 -5.86
C ALA A 5 11.84 7.69 -6.72
N SER A 6 10.70 7.38 -7.36
CA SER A 6 9.90 8.37 -8.10
C SER A 6 8.90 9.08 -7.20
N SER A 7 8.40 8.38 -6.18
CA SER A 7 7.44 8.85 -5.20
C SER A 7 7.54 8.04 -3.89
N ALA A 8 6.93 8.58 -2.83
CA ALA A 8 6.76 7.89 -1.56
C ALA A 8 5.28 7.92 -1.15
N LEU A 9 4.73 6.76 -0.81
CA LEU A 9 3.34 6.59 -0.40
C LEU A 9 3.25 5.88 0.95
N PHE A 10 2.42 6.42 1.84
CA PHE A 10 2.07 5.74 3.08
C PHE A 10 0.99 4.68 2.80
N ILE A 11 1.16 3.49 3.36
CA ILE A 11 0.15 2.43 3.36
C ILE A 11 -0.14 1.97 4.79
N LYS A 12 -1.42 1.99 5.15
CA LYS A 12 -1.89 1.39 6.40
C LYS A 12 -2.15 -0.11 6.18
N LEU A 13 -1.38 -0.96 6.84
CA LEU A 13 -1.52 -2.41 6.75
C LEU A 13 -2.63 -2.91 7.69
N GLY A 14 -3.86 -2.72 7.22
CA GLY A 14 -5.08 -3.19 7.89
C GLY A 14 -5.61 -2.25 8.98
N PRO A 15 -6.87 -2.44 9.41
CA PRO A 15 -7.45 -1.68 10.50
C PRO A 15 -6.63 -1.87 11.78
N LYS A 16 -6.27 -0.76 12.43
CA LYS A 16 -5.41 -0.74 13.63
C LYS A 16 -4.08 -1.51 13.48
N GLY A 17 -3.55 -1.65 12.26
CA GLY A 17 -2.28 -2.35 12.02
C GLY A 17 -2.37 -3.87 12.01
N SER A 18 -3.57 -4.44 11.86
CA SER A 18 -3.81 -5.88 11.96
C SER A 18 -3.01 -6.75 10.99
N TRP A 19 -2.43 -6.17 9.92
CA TRP A 19 -1.64 -6.90 8.94
C TRP A 19 -0.15 -6.56 8.98
N GLU A 20 0.30 -5.63 9.82
CA GLU A 20 1.70 -5.18 9.87
C GLU A 20 2.67 -6.36 10.07
N LYS A 21 2.45 -7.13 11.15
CA LYS A 21 3.26 -8.33 11.44
C LYS A 21 3.27 -9.31 10.27
N LYS A 22 2.10 -9.68 9.76
CA LYS A 22 1.96 -10.67 8.70
C LYS A 22 2.65 -10.22 7.40
N CYS A 23 2.42 -8.98 6.98
CA CYS A 23 2.98 -8.44 5.75
C CYS A 23 4.49 -8.18 5.83
N ILE A 24 5.00 -7.77 6.99
CA ILE A 24 6.41 -7.40 7.18
C ILE A 24 7.27 -8.61 7.54
N GLU A 25 6.83 -9.46 8.46
CA GLU A 25 7.65 -10.54 9.02
C GLU A 25 7.44 -11.89 8.31
N GLU A 26 6.27 -12.14 7.72
CA GLU A 26 5.86 -13.49 7.28
C GLU A 26 5.69 -13.59 5.75
N GLU A 27 4.89 -12.71 5.16
CA GLU A 27 4.46 -12.83 3.75
C GLU A 27 5.27 -11.98 2.77
N ASN A 28 5.98 -10.96 3.27
CA ASN A 28 6.74 -9.99 2.47
C ASN A 28 5.89 -9.35 1.36
N THR A 29 4.77 -8.75 1.77
CA THR A 29 3.77 -8.11 0.88
C THR A 29 3.40 -6.72 1.37
N ILE A 30 2.82 -5.92 0.49
CA ILE A 30 1.93 -4.80 0.88
C ILE A 30 0.49 -5.22 0.64
N ARG A 31 -0.45 -4.76 1.48
CA ARG A 31 -1.85 -5.22 1.47
C ARG A 31 -2.86 -4.09 1.60
N LEU A 32 -3.89 -4.13 0.74
CA LEU A 32 -4.98 -3.15 0.70
C LEU A 32 -6.33 -3.81 1.03
N GLY A 33 -7.07 -3.18 1.95
CA GLY A 33 -8.33 -3.70 2.52
C GLY A 33 -9.61 -3.03 2.02
N PHE A 34 -9.60 -2.38 0.85
CA PHE A 34 -10.80 -1.80 0.25
C PHE A 34 -11.56 -2.85 -0.56
N HIS A 35 -12.33 -3.69 0.13
CA HIS A 35 -13.14 -4.74 -0.49
C HIS A 35 -14.19 -4.15 -1.46
N ASN A 36 -14.13 -4.60 -2.71
CA ASN A 36 -15.04 -4.27 -3.80
C ASN A 36 -14.96 -5.38 -4.87
N PRO A 37 -15.95 -5.55 -5.76
CA PRO A 37 -15.92 -6.62 -6.77
C PRO A 37 -15.12 -6.25 -8.04
N HIS A 38 -14.52 -5.07 -8.11
CA HIS A 38 -13.98 -4.46 -9.34
C HIS A 38 -12.47 -4.67 -9.52
N HIS A 39 -11.92 -5.82 -9.12
CA HIS A 39 -10.48 -6.11 -9.28
C HIS A 39 -10.03 -6.01 -10.74
N GLU A 40 -10.78 -6.63 -11.66
CA GLU A 40 -10.50 -6.61 -13.11
C GLU A 40 -10.60 -5.21 -13.71
N ASP A 41 -11.58 -4.41 -13.25
CA ASP A 41 -11.70 -3.02 -13.71
C ASP A 41 -10.51 -2.18 -13.20
N CYS A 42 -10.06 -2.38 -11.96
CA CYS A 42 -8.85 -1.71 -11.44
C CYS A 42 -7.59 -2.07 -12.25
N LEU A 43 -7.42 -3.34 -12.63
CA LEU A 43 -6.29 -3.79 -13.47
C LEU A 43 -6.30 -3.14 -14.87
N ARG A 44 -7.48 -2.78 -15.38
CA ARG A 44 -7.68 -2.14 -16.68
C ARG A 44 -7.79 -0.61 -16.59
N SER A 45 -7.52 -0.03 -15.43
CA SER A 45 -7.71 1.40 -15.16
C SER A 45 -9.12 1.92 -15.47
N ASN A 46 -10.14 1.06 -15.37
CA ASN A 46 -11.54 1.43 -15.53
C ASN A 46 -12.12 1.96 -14.21
N TRP A 47 -11.74 3.18 -13.87
CA TRP A 47 -12.05 3.79 -12.56
C TRP A 47 -13.52 4.21 -12.39
N GLU A 48 -14.25 4.40 -13.49
CA GLU A 48 -15.66 4.84 -13.45
C GLU A 48 -16.54 3.85 -12.67
N LYS A 49 -16.39 2.54 -12.90
CA LYS A 49 -17.15 1.52 -12.17
C LYS A 49 -16.77 1.45 -10.69
N VAL A 50 -15.49 1.65 -10.38
CA VAL A 50 -14.99 1.67 -8.99
C VAL A 50 -15.58 2.88 -8.25
N GLU A 51 -15.64 4.04 -8.91
CA GLU A 51 -16.26 5.24 -8.37
C GLU A 51 -17.77 5.07 -8.19
N GLU A 52 -18.47 4.50 -9.18
CA GLU A 52 -19.90 4.20 -9.08
C GLU A 52 -20.19 3.26 -7.90
N TYR A 53 -19.40 2.21 -7.71
CA TYR A 53 -19.51 1.32 -6.56
C TYR A 53 -19.37 2.10 -5.25
N TRP A 54 -18.29 2.87 -5.08
CA TRP A 54 -18.07 3.59 -3.82
C TRP A 54 -19.08 4.72 -3.58
N SER A 55 -19.71 5.28 -4.63
CA SER A 55 -20.78 6.26 -4.49
C SER A 55 -22.00 5.73 -3.73
N LYS A 56 -22.24 4.42 -3.81
CA LYS A 56 -23.32 3.72 -3.11
C LYS A 56 -22.93 3.28 -1.69
N HIS A 57 -21.63 3.26 -1.36
CA HIS A 57 -21.09 2.69 -0.12
C HIS A 57 -20.44 3.72 0.83
N LYS A 58 -20.26 4.97 0.38
CA LYS A 58 -19.67 6.05 1.19
C LYS A 58 -20.65 7.20 1.32
N LYS A 59 -20.61 7.86 2.49
CA LYS A 59 -21.55 8.92 2.85
C LYS A 59 -21.30 10.26 2.16
N THR A 60 -20.08 10.53 1.69
CA THR A 60 -19.69 11.85 1.17
C THR A 60 -18.83 11.72 -0.07
N LYS A 61 -18.95 12.69 -0.98
CA LYS A 61 -18.11 12.81 -2.18
C LYS A 61 -16.62 12.75 -1.85
N GLY A 62 -16.20 13.47 -0.81
CA GLY A 62 -14.80 13.44 -0.35
C GLY A 62 -14.30 12.04 0.00
N LYS A 63 -15.10 11.25 0.74
CA LYS A 63 -14.74 9.86 1.10
C LYS A 63 -14.71 8.93 -0.11
N ILE A 64 -15.57 9.16 -1.10
CA ILE A 64 -15.57 8.41 -2.37
C ILE A 64 -14.25 8.68 -3.10
N THR A 65 -13.95 9.95 -3.37
CA THR A 65 -12.73 10.36 -4.08
C THR A 65 -11.46 9.88 -3.36
N GLU A 66 -11.41 10.02 -2.04
CA GLU A 66 -10.28 9.56 -1.22
C GLU A 66 -10.09 8.03 -1.35
N THR A 67 -11.18 7.26 -1.22
CA THR A 67 -11.13 5.80 -1.31
C THR A 67 -10.66 5.34 -2.71
N VAL A 68 -11.26 5.91 -3.77
CA VAL A 68 -10.89 5.59 -5.15
C VAL A 68 -9.43 5.96 -5.42
N SER A 69 -8.97 7.11 -4.94
CA SER A 69 -7.57 7.54 -5.08
C SER A 69 -6.61 6.57 -4.42
N GLN A 70 -6.89 6.10 -3.20
CA GLN A 70 -6.04 5.11 -2.52
C GLN A 70 -5.99 3.78 -3.27
N ILE A 71 -7.12 3.31 -3.80
CA ILE A 71 -7.15 2.10 -4.63
C ILE A 71 -6.32 2.33 -5.90
N LYS A 72 -6.51 3.47 -6.58
CA LYS A 72 -5.77 3.82 -7.79
C LYS A 72 -4.27 3.86 -7.55
N TYR A 73 -3.81 4.52 -6.48
CA TYR A 73 -2.40 4.52 -6.10
C TYR A 73 -1.86 3.11 -5.89
N PHE A 74 -2.61 2.22 -5.25
CA PHE A 74 -2.16 0.85 -5.03
C PHE A 74 -1.98 0.06 -6.33
N TYR A 75 -2.89 0.20 -7.29
CA TYR A 75 -2.85 -0.53 -8.57
C TYR A 75 -1.89 0.07 -9.59
N GLU A 76 -1.77 1.41 -9.65
CA GLU A 76 -1.06 2.08 -10.74
C GLU A 76 0.36 2.52 -10.37
N SER A 77 0.72 2.57 -9.08
CA SER A 77 2.05 3.04 -8.68
C SER A 77 3.14 2.12 -9.23
N PRO A 78 4.18 2.68 -9.88
CA PRO A 78 5.28 1.92 -10.44
C PRO A 78 6.11 1.19 -9.36
N GLU A 79 7.05 0.35 -9.80
CA GLU A 79 7.92 -0.42 -8.90
C GLU A 79 8.99 0.45 -8.23
N ASP A 80 9.23 1.66 -8.72
CA ASP A 80 10.13 2.65 -8.13
C ASP A 80 9.41 3.60 -7.15
N THR A 81 8.17 3.29 -6.77
CA THR A 81 7.47 3.94 -5.65
C THR A 81 7.86 3.28 -4.33
N ILE A 82 8.32 4.09 -3.38
CA ILE A 82 8.54 3.63 -2.01
C ILE A 82 7.21 3.56 -1.27
N TRP A 83 6.91 2.40 -0.68
CA TRP A 83 5.80 2.20 0.24
C TRP A 83 6.30 2.30 1.67
N ILE A 84 5.63 3.10 2.49
CA ILE A 84 6.00 3.37 3.88
C ILE A 84 4.88 2.93 4.82
N THR A 85 5.24 2.29 5.93
CA THR A 85 4.33 2.01 7.04
C THR A 85 5.08 2.18 8.37
N PHE A 86 4.35 2.20 9.48
CA PHE A 86 4.92 2.13 10.82
C PHE A 86 4.56 0.81 11.47
N TYR A 87 5.52 0.20 12.15
CA TYR A 87 5.31 -1.02 12.92
C TYR A 87 6.38 -1.11 14.01
N ASN A 88 5.97 -1.52 15.22
CA ASN A 88 6.88 -1.67 16.38
C ASN A 88 7.83 -0.46 16.60
N ARG A 89 7.27 0.76 16.59
CA ARG A 89 8.00 2.05 16.75
C ARG A 89 9.08 2.33 15.68
N LYS A 90 9.05 1.64 14.55
CA LYS A 90 9.96 1.85 13.41
C LYS A 90 9.18 2.24 12.17
N LEU A 91 9.82 3.03 11.32
CA LEU A 91 9.40 3.21 9.94
C LEU A 91 9.92 2.02 9.14
N TYR A 92 9.02 1.37 8.42
CA TYR A 92 9.35 0.35 7.44
C TYR A 92 9.08 0.88 6.05
N TRP A 93 9.99 0.58 5.12
CA TRP A 93 9.84 0.91 3.72
C TRP A 93 10.19 -0.27 2.81
N CYS A 94 9.58 -0.29 1.62
CA CYS A 94 9.89 -1.24 0.57
C CYS A 94 9.53 -0.71 -0.82
N PHE A 95 10.03 -1.41 -1.84
CA PHE A 95 9.45 -1.37 -3.19
C PHE A 95 8.55 -2.57 -3.39
N ALA A 96 7.59 -2.49 -4.30
CA ALA A 96 6.66 -3.58 -4.58
C ALA A 96 6.46 -3.80 -6.08
N GLU A 97 6.33 -5.05 -6.50
CA GLU A 97 6.02 -5.44 -7.87
C GLU A 97 4.73 -4.74 -8.36
N LYS A 98 4.62 -4.44 -9.66
CA LYS A 98 3.39 -3.87 -10.24
C LYS A 98 2.19 -4.80 -10.12
N LYS A 99 2.42 -6.12 -10.09
CA LYS A 99 1.35 -7.11 -10.11
C LYS A 99 0.52 -7.06 -8.82
N VAL A 100 -0.76 -6.78 -8.96
CA VAL A 100 -1.75 -6.89 -7.88
C VAL A 100 -2.44 -8.26 -7.98
N ASN A 101 -2.52 -8.98 -6.86
CA ASN A 101 -3.31 -10.21 -6.75
C ASN A 101 -4.42 -10.00 -5.72
N ILE A 102 -5.57 -10.63 -5.93
CA ILE A 102 -6.64 -10.73 -4.94
C ILE A 102 -6.46 -12.02 -4.13
N LEU A 103 -6.67 -11.95 -2.82
CA LEU A 103 -6.66 -13.09 -1.91
C LEU A 103 -8.08 -13.61 -1.65
N GLU A 104 -8.19 -14.76 -0.97
CA GLU A 104 -9.47 -15.38 -0.62
C GLU A 104 -10.37 -14.49 0.24
N ASP A 105 -9.79 -13.66 1.11
CA ASP A 105 -10.52 -12.68 1.92
C ASP A 105 -10.86 -11.39 1.16
N GLU A 106 -10.72 -11.42 -0.16
CA GLU A 106 -10.88 -10.30 -1.09
C GLU A 106 -9.91 -9.12 -0.86
N SER A 107 -8.95 -9.22 0.04
CA SER A 107 -7.91 -8.19 0.14
C SER A 107 -6.95 -8.28 -1.06
N ARG A 108 -6.25 -7.16 -1.34
CA ARG A 108 -5.34 -7.07 -2.48
C ARG A 108 -3.91 -7.01 -2.00
N VAL A 109 -3.02 -7.72 -2.66
CA VAL A 109 -1.59 -7.73 -2.32
C VAL A 109 -0.71 -7.44 -3.52
N ARG A 110 0.41 -6.76 -3.26
CA ARG A 110 1.58 -6.72 -4.15
C ARG A 110 2.75 -7.33 -3.40
N LYS A 111 3.59 -8.09 -4.11
CA LYS A 111 4.80 -8.67 -3.53
C LYS A 111 5.86 -7.59 -3.35
N VAL A 112 6.58 -7.64 -2.24
CA VAL A 112 7.73 -6.77 -2.01
C VAL A 112 8.89 -7.19 -2.88
N ILE A 113 9.58 -6.21 -3.47
CA ILE A 113 10.84 -6.41 -4.18
C ILE A 113 11.95 -6.44 -3.14
N GLY A 114 12.61 -7.59 -2.98
CA GLY A 114 13.60 -7.79 -1.92
C GLY A 114 12.92 -8.04 -0.58
N LYS A 115 13.07 -7.11 0.37
CA LYS A 115 12.49 -7.20 1.72
C LYS A 115 12.06 -5.83 2.22
N TRP A 116 11.13 -5.82 3.17
CA TRP A 116 10.94 -4.64 4.02
C TRP A 116 12.24 -4.25 4.73
N SER A 117 12.52 -2.96 4.78
CA SER A 117 13.65 -2.39 5.50
C SER A 117 13.17 -1.40 6.56
N SER A 118 13.78 -1.43 7.73
CA SER A 118 13.67 -0.39 8.74
C SER A 118 14.96 0.40 8.93
N GLU A 119 15.82 0.41 7.91
CA GLU A 119 17.12 1.08 7.90
C GLU A 119 17.17 2.08 6.75
N ASP A 120 17.90 3.19 6.93
CA ASP A 120 18.17 4.13 5.85
C ASP A 120 19.17 3.54 4.82
N ILE A 121 19.51 4.33 3.79
CA ILE A 121 20.45 3.91 2.74
C ILE A 121 21.89 3.68 3.24
N ALA A 122 22.22 4.16 4.44
CA ALA A 122 23.51 3.97 5.10
C ALA A 122 23.47 2.85 6.15
N GLY A 123 22.33 2.17 6.33
CA GLY A 123 22.14 1.10 7.31
C GLY A 123 21.76 1.58 8.71
N ASN A 124 21.44 2.86 8.91
CA ASN A 124 21.04 3.36 10.22
C ASN A 124 19.56 3.04 10.50
N PRO A 125 19.20 2.60 11.72
CA PRO A 125 17.81 2.30 12.06
C PRO A 125 16.88 3.52 11.98
N LEU A 126 15.73 3.34 11.32
CA LEU A 126 14.66 4.33 11.20
C LEU A 126 13.63 4.17 12.34
N ASN A 127 14.02 4.57 13.54
CA ASN A 127 13.13 4.63 14.70
C ASN A 127 12.29 5.91 14.67
N ILE A 128 11.02 5.84 15.11
CA ILE A 128 10.14 7.02 15.17
C ILE A 128 10.77 8.15 16.00
N GLU A 129 11.54 7.81 17.04
CA GLU A 129 12.24 8.77 17.91
C GLU A 129 13.34 9.56 17.18
N ASN A 130 13.89 9.01 16.10
CA ASN A 130 14.99 9.61 15.34
C ASN A 130 14.52 10.26 14.04
N LEU A 131 13.23 10.21 13.73
CA LEU A 131 12.65 10.86 12.56
C LEU A 131 12.31 12.31 12.94
N SER A 132 13.14 13.26 12.52
CA SER A 132 12.79 14.69 12.57
C SER A 132 11.70 14.99 11.54
N GLY A 133 10.61 15.59 11.99
CA GLY A 133 9.52 16.07 11.12
C GLY A 133 9.85 17.38 10.41
#